data_AF-A0A3D4C4E3-F1
#
_entry.id   AF-A0A3D4C4E3-F1
#
_cell.length_a   1.000
_cell.length_b   1.000
_cell.length_c   1.000
_cell.angle_alpha   90.00
_cell.angle_beta   90.00
_cell.angle_gamma   90.00
#
_symmetry.space_group_name_H-M   'P 1'
#
loop_
_entity.id
_entity.type
_entity.pdbx_description
1 polymer ?
#
loop_
_entity_poly.entity_id
_entity_poly.type
_entity_poly.pdbx_seq_one_letter_code
_entity_poly.pdbx_strand_id
1 'polypeptide(L)'
;MWCGFDKSRVTIALACMVAASVAASDVAFAARQRNYKPDEFRSVLRGLGYNVKVTKDPLTDEETKKAITQFQTGYKLKVDGKAGPQTQDQAAMIVEILQSNLNTVLKPKTLLPRNQFYSPQLEELVKEYQKQHQLSETGIANLQLRQKLNSEVQAIINERVTKPTATPTAKPTTKPTTKPTAKPTTKPTATPTA
;
A
#
# COMPACT_ATOMS: atom_id res chain seq x y z
N MET A 1 27.10 35.18 -56.43
CA MET A 1 26.67 36.56 -56.76
C MET A 1 25.26 36.73 -56.22
N TRP A 2 25.05 37.80 -55.44
CA TRP A 2 23.84 38.13 -54.68
C TRP A 2 22.64 38.48 -55.56
N CYS A 3 21.44 38.21 -55.03
CA CYS A 3 20.20 39.02 -54.99
C CYS A 3 19.22 38.23 -54.06
N GLY A 4 18.47 38.73 -53.08
CA GLY A 4 18.08 40.08 -52.68
C GLY A 4 16.54 40.24 -52.78
N PHE A 5 15.84 40.18 -51.62
CA PHE A 5 14.44 40.61 -51.31
C PHE A 5 13.28 40.02 -52.18
N ASP A 6 12.02 39.85 -51.78
CA ASP A 6 11.18 40.57 -50.81
C ASP A 6 9.85 39.79 -50.53
N LYS A 7 9.19 40.14 -49.42
CA LYS A 7 7.75 40.00 -49.07
C LYS A 7 7.01 38.66 -49.26
N SER A 8 6.74 38.02 -48.12
CA SER A 8 5.37 37.59 -47.79
C SER A 8 5.18 37.51 -46.27
N ARG A 9 4.56 38.54 -45.70
CA ARG A 9 3.98 38.49 -44.35
C ARG A 9 2.55 37.98 -44.49
N VAL A 10 2.39 36.67 -44.49
CA VAL A 10 1.11 36.04 -44.16
C VAL A 10 1.18 35.68 -42.69
N THR A 11 0.49 36.46 -41.85
CA THR A 11 0.35 36.16 -40.43
C THR A 11 -0.60 34.97 -40.29
N ILE A 12 -0.08 33.75 -40.40
CA ILE A 12 -0.80 32.54 -40.02
C ILE A 12 -0.69 32.43 -38.51
N ALA A 13 -1.74 32.84 -37.80
CA ALA A 13 -1.89 32.54 -36.38
C ALA A 13 -2.12 31.03 -36.23
N LEU A 14 -1.03 30.26 -36.19
CA LEU A 14 -1.07 28.84 -35.85
C LEU A 14 -1.11 28.72 -34.32
N ALA A 15 -2.30 28.78 -33.75
CA ALA A 15 -2.51 28.43 -32.35
C ALA A 15 -2.37 26.91 -32.20
N CYS A 16 -1.14 26.42 -32.03
CA CYS A 16 -0.88 25.07 -31.52
C CYS A 16 -1.24 25.02 -30.04
N MET A 17 -2.52 24.83 -29.70
CA MET A 17 -2.88 24.30 -28.40
C MET A 17 -2.46 22.83 -28.36
N VAL A 18 -1.24 22.58 -27.88
CA VAL A 18 -0.88 21.24 -27.41
C VAL A 18 -1.66 21.02 -26.11
N ALA A 19 -2.80 20.35 -26.21
CA ALA A 19 -3.45 19.77 -25.04
C ALA A 19 -2.51 18.66 -24.52
N ALA A 20 -1.63 19.01 -23.58
CA ALA A 20 -0.84 18.04 -22.86
C ALA A 20 -1.82 17.19 -22.03
N SER A 21 -2.05 15.98 -22.50
CA SER A 21 -2.71 14.90 -21.78
C SER A 21 -1.97 14.64 -20.48
N VAL A 22 -2.60 14.99 -19.34
CA VAL A 22 -2.16 14.46 -18.05
C VAL A 22 -2.80 13.08 -17.94
N ALA A 23 -2.07 12.05 -18.36
CA ALA A 23 -2.38 10.70 -17.90
C ALA A 23 -2.13 10.69 -16.40
N ALA A 24 -3.19 10.87 -15.61
CA ALA A 24 -3.17 10.54 -14.20
C ALA A 24 -2.93 9.03 -14.13
N SER A 25 -1.68 8.63 -13.97
CA SER A 25 -1.37 7.26 -13.57
C SER A 25 -2.01 7.08 -12.19
N ASP A 26 -3.15 6.40 -12.16
CA ASP A 26 -3.77 5.91 -10.94
C ASP A 26 -2.75 5.02 -10.24
N VAL A 27 -1.93 5.63 -9.38
CA VAL A 27 -1.28 4.89 -8.30
C VAL A 27 -2.45 4.44 -7.44
N ALA A 28 -2.86 3.20 -7.64
CA ALA A 28 -3.78 2.52 -6.74
C ALA A 28 -3.08 2.44 -5.39
N PHE A 29 -3.20 3.49 -4.60
CA PHE A 29 -2.97 3.44 -3.17
C PHE A 29 -3.78 2.25 -2.67
N ALA A 30 -3.17 1.36 -1.90
CA ALA A 30 -3.89 0.28 -1.23
C ALA A 30 -5.04 0.94 -0.43
N ALA A 31 -6.23 0.90 -1.01
CA ALA A 31 -7.34 1.68 -0.53
C ALA A 31 -7.90 0.95 0.67
N ARG A 32 -7.97 1.63 1.81
CA ARG A 32 -8.74 1.15 2.96
C ARG A 32 -10.12 0.72 2.49
N GLN A 33 -10.62 -0.40 3.00
CA GLN A 33 -11.86 -1.03 2.53
C GLN A 33 -13.09 -0.14 2.72
N ARG A 34 -13.07 0.71 3.76
CA ARG A 34 -14.14 1.65 4.12
C ARG A 34 -13.63 2.75 5.04
N ASN A 35 -14.49 3.74 5.31
CA ASN A 35 -14.23 4.72 6.38
C ASN A 35 -14.17 4.01 7.73
N TYR A 36 -13.26 4.45 8.59
CA TYR A 36 -13.18 4.00 9.97
C TYR A 36 -14.42 4.44 10.74
N LYS A 37 -14.83 3.59 11.69
CA LYS A 37 -15.66 4.00 12.81
C LYS A 37 -14.80 4.77 13.82
N PRO A 38 -15.40 5.57 14.72
CA PRO A 38 -14.62 6.40 15.63
C PRO A 38 -13.67 5.60 16.55
N ASP A 39 -14.12 4.48 17.10
CA ASP A 39 -13.32 3.60 17.95
C ASP A 39 -12.17 2.94 17.19
N GLU A 40 -12.40 2.56 15.93
CA GLU A 40 -11.37 1.99 15.07
C GLU A 40 -10.27 3.01 14.76
N PHE A 41 -10.64 4.25 14.40
CA PHE A 41 -9.65 5.28 14.11
C PHE A 41 -8.87 5.71 15.35
N ARG A 42 -9.53 5.79 16.51
CA ARG A 42 -8.85 6.02 17.79
C ARG A 42 -7.90 4.89 18.14
N SER A 43 -8.27 3.65 17.88
CA SER A 43 -7.38 2.49 18.08
C SER A 43 -6.13 2.60 17.20
N VAL A 44 -6.28 3.03 15.94
CA VAL A 44 -5.16 3.32 15.05
C VAL A 44 -4.30 4.46 15.59
N LEU A 45 -4.87 5.62 15.93
CA LEU A 45 -4.12 6.74 16.50
C LEU A 45 -3.35 6.33 17.77
N ARG A 46 -4.00 5.66 18.71
CA ARG A 46 -3.36 5.15 19.93
C ARG A 46 -2.23 4.18 19.62
N GLY A 47 -2.49 3.21 18.74
CA GLY A 47 -1.50 2.23 18.30
C GLY A 47 -0.29 2.85 17.61
N LEU A 48 -0.48 3.98 16.90
CA LEU A 48 0.61 4.73 16.27
C LEU A 48 1.34 5.70 17.22
N GLY A 49 0.93 5.76 18.49
CA GLY A 49 1.58 6.52 19.55
C GLY A 49 1.00 7.90 19.84
N TYR A 50 -0.20 8.20 19.34
CA TYR A 50 -0.91 9.43 19.69
C TYR A 50 -1.75 9.22 20.96
N ASN A 51 -1.75 10.20 21.85
CA ASN A 51 -2.51 10.11 23.09
C ASN A 51 -4.01 10.34 22.81
N VAL A 52 -4.79 9.26 22.86
CA VAL A 52 -6.24 9.31 22.69
C VAL A 52 -6.90 8.12 23.41
N LYS A 53 -8.02 8.37 24.08
CA LYS A 53 -8.88 7.31 24.63
C LYS A 53 -9.66 6.62 23.52
N VAL A 54 -9.79 5.30 23.58
CA VAL A 54 -10.60 4.54 22.61
C VAL A 54 -12.04 4.48 23.09
N THR A 55 -12.90 5.31 22.47
CA THR A 55 -14.35 5.33 22.69
C THR A 55 -15.08 5.30 21.35
N LYS A 56 -16.40 5.07 21.36
CA LYS A 56 -17.26 5.08 20.16
C LYS A 56 -17.83 6.46 19.81
N ASP A 57 -17.52 7.48 20.61
CA ASP A 57 -18.06 8.84 20.44
C ASP A 57 -17.59 9.46 19.12
N PRO A 58 -18.21 10.52 18.59
CA PRO A 58 -17.67 11.24 17.44
C PRO A 58 -16.23 11.71 17.68
N LEU A 59 -15.41 11.80 16.62
CA LEU A 59 -13.99 12.21 16.66
C LEU A 59 -13.80 13.74 16.86
N THR A 60 -14.66 14.36 17.67
CA THR A 60 -14.80 15.81 17.79
C THR A 60 -14.36 16.36 19.14
N ASP A 61 -13.99 15.50 20.09
CA ASP A 61 -13.41 15.93 21.35
C ASP A 61 -11.99 16.51 21.15
N GLU A 62 -11.58 17.37 22.07
CA GLU A 62 -10.34 18.13 21.96
C GLU A 62 -9.09 17.25 21.98
N GLU A 63 -9.11 16.16 22.76
CA GLU A 63 -8.01 15.18 22.80
C GLU A 63 -7.83 14.51 21.44
N THR A 64 -8.92 14.03 20.84
CA THR A 64 -8.91 13.38 19.53
C THR A 64 -8.54 14.36 18.41
N LYS A 65 -9.10 15.58 18.38
CA LYS A 65 -8.72 16.61 17.40
C LYS A 65 -7.23 16.94 17.47
N LYS A 66 -6.66 17.02 18.68
CA LYS A 66 -5.23 17.26 18.89
C LYS A 66 -4.40 16.10 18.34
N ALA A 67 -4.77 14.85 18.62
CA ALA A 67 -4.11 13.67 18.06
C ALA A 67 -4.16 13.66 16.53
N ILE A 68 -5.31 13.98 15.93
CA ILE A 68 -5.46 14.08 14.47
C ILE A 68 -4.57 15.19 13.88
N THR A 69 -4.56 16.36 14.52
CA THR A 69 -3.73 17.51 14.09
C THR A 69 -2.24 17.15 14.12
N GLN A 70 -1.78 16.47 15.18
CA GLN A 70 -0.41 15.99 15.31
C GLN A 70 -0.07 14.95 14.24
N PHE A 71 -0.99 14.02 13.97
CA PHE A 71 -0.85 13.03 12.90
C PHE A 71 -0.72 13.71 11.53
N GLN A 72 -1.65 14.60 11.19
CA GLN A 72 -1.64 15.35 9.95
C GLN A 72 -0.34 16.15 9.78
N THR A 73 0.11 16.82 10.85
CA THR A 73 1.37 17.58 10.85
C THR A 73 2.57 16.67 10.57
N GLY A 74 2.67 15.55 11.30
CA GLY A 74 3.78 14.61 11.15
C GLY A 74 3.86 13.98 9.75
N TYR A 75 2.72 13.81 9.08
CA TYR A 75 2.63 13.26 7.74
C TYR A 75 2.44 14.31 6.63
N LYS A 76 2.58 15.60 6.95
CA LYS A 76 2.45 16.72 5.99
C LYS A 76 1.13 16.70 5.20
N LEU A 77 0.06 16.29 5.86
CA LEU A 77 -1.31 16.35 5.33
C LEU A 77 -1.90 17.75 5.56
N LYS A 78 -3.07 18.01 4.98
CA LYS A 78 -3.89 19.16 5.37
C LYS A 78 -4.18 19.07 6.87
N VAL A 79 -3.79 20.09 7.63
CA VAL A 79 -3.95 20.14 9.09
C VAL A 79 -5.27 20.83 9.44
N ASP A 80 -6.36 20.08 9.43
CA ASP A 80 -7.71 20.58 9.74
C ASP A 80 -8.36 19.92 10.96
N GLY A 81 -7.63 19.03 11.65
CA GLY A 81 -8.10 18.31 12.83
C GLY A 81 -9.21 17.31 12.52
N LYS A 82 -9.48 17.01 11.24
CA LYS A 82 -10.54 16.10 10.81
C LYS A 82 -9.95 14.81 10.24
N ALA A 83 -10.55 13.68 10.61
CA ALA A 83 -10.25 12.39 10.01
C ALA A 83 -10.92 12.27 8.62
N GLY A 84 -10.58 13.15 7.68
CA GLY A 84 -11.03 13.06 6.29
C GLY A 84 -10.39 11.89 5.54
N PRO A 85 -10.80 11.63 4.28
CA PRO A 85 -10.30 10.49 3.50
C PRO A 85 -8.77 10.38 3.46
N GLN A 86 -8.05 11.46 3.12
CA GLN A 86 -6.59 11.47 3.06
C GLN A 86 -5.93 11.11 4.41
N THR A 87 -6.47 11.63 5.51
CA THR A 87 -6.00 11.29 6.86
C THR A 87 -6.18 9.81 7.16
N GLN A 88 -7.35 9.26 6.81
CA GLN A 88 -7.66 7.85 7.03
C GLN A 88 -6.84 6.93 6.12
N ASP A 89 -6.64 7.30 4.86
CA ASP A 89 -5.84 6.53 3.89
C ASP A 89 -4.37 6.46 4.33
N GLN A 90 -3.81 7.58 4.79
CA GLN A 90 -2.45 7.61 5.32
C GLN A 90 -2.31 6.71 6.56
N ALA A 91 -3.29 6.75 7.46
CA ALA A 91 -3.28 5.91 8.66
C ALA A 91 -3.39 4.42 8.31
N ALA A 92 -4.27 4.07 7.37
CA ALA A 92 -4.43 2.70 6.89
C ALA A 92 -3.15 2.16 6.25
N MET A 93 -2.52 2.93 5.36
CA MET A 93 -1.24 2.56 4.75
C MET A 93 -0.16 2.27 5.80
N ILE A 94 -0.04 3.12 6.82
CA ILE A 94 0.93 2.93 7.89
C ILE A 94 0.68 1.60 8.62
N VAL A 95 -0.59 1.28 8.93
CA VAL A 95 -0.97 0.04 9.61
C VAL A 95 -0.67 -1.18 8.73
N GLU A 96 -0.98 -1.12 7.44
CA GLU A 96 -0.69 -2.21 6.50
C GLU A 96 0.82 -2.48 6.36
N ILE A 97 1.63 -1.43 6.28
CA ILE A 97 3.10 -1.54 6.27
C ILE A 97 3.60 -2.15 7.58
N LEU A 98 3.09 -1.70 8.72
CA LEU A 98 3.44 -2.25 10.03
C LEU A 98 3.12 -3.75 10.11
N GLN A 99 1.91 -4.16 9.70
CA GLN A 99 1.51 -5.57 9.66
C GLN A 99 2.42 -6.40 8.73
N SER A 100 2.75 -5.85 7.55
CA SER A 100 3.67 -6.50 6.60
C SER A 100 5.07 -6.69 7.17
N ASN A 101 5.59 -5.67 7.85
CA ASN A 101 6.92 -5.72 8.43
C ASN A 101 6.99 -6.71 9.60
N LEU A 102 5.97 -6.72 10.48
CA LEU A 102 5.88 -7.69 11.58
C LEU A 102 5.77 -9.13 11.07
N ASN A 103 4.98 -9.37 10.03
CA ASN A 103 4.92 -10.68 9.37
C ASN A 103 6.30 -11.13 8.86
N THR A 104 7.12 -10.18 8.40
CA THR A 104 8.46 -10.46 7.86
C THR A 104 9.48 -10.78 8.95
N VAL A 105 9.52 -9.98 10.02
CA VAL A 105 10.55 -10.11 11.07
C VAL A 105 10.19 -11.19 12.09
N LEU A 106 8.92 -11.28 12.53
CA LEU A 106 8.50 -12.23 13.56
C LEU A 106 8.12 -13.60 12.99
N LYS A 107 7.64 -13.65 11.74
CA LYS A 107 7.10 -14.87 11.10
C LYS A 107 6.11 -15.62 12.01
N PRO A 108 5.05 -14.93 12.48
CA PRO A 108 4.09 -15.54 13.39
C PRO A 108 3.38 -16.73 12.75
N LYS A 109 2.91 -17.67 13.57
CA LYS A 109 2.14 -18.84 13.09
C LYS A 109 0.92 -18.45 12.26
N THR A 110 0.24 -17.38 12.67
CA THR A 110 -0.87 -16.78 11.95
C THR A 110 -0.46 -15.39 11.50
N LEU A 111 -0.40 -15.18 10.18
CA LEU A 111 -0.03 -13.90 9.60
C LEU A 111 -1.10 -12.83 9.87
N LEU A 112 -0.64 -11.60 10.07
CA LEU A 112 -1.51 -10.44 10.08
C LEU A 112 -2.10 -10.21 8.68
N PRO A 113 -3.38 -9.78 8.59
CA PRO A 113 -4.13 -9.75 7.32
C PRO A 113 -3.72 -8.63 6.36
N ARG A 114 -2.85 -7.71 6.76
CA ARG A 114 -2.45 -6.50 6.02
C ARG A 114 -3.65 -5.64 5.65
N ASN A 115 -4.46 -5.31 6.66
CA ASN A 115 -5.61 -4.42 6.51
C ASN A 115 -5.41 -3.11 7.31
N GLN A 116 -6.40 -2.24 7.24
CA GLN A 116 -6.37 -0.90 7.86
C GLN A 116 -6.48 -0.89 9.41
N PHE A 117 -6.71 -2.02 10.08
CA PHE A 117 -7.12 -2.04 11.49
C PHE A 117 -5.96 -2.33 12.44
N TYR A 118 -5.88 -1.56 13.54
CA TYR A 118 -4.97 -1.84 14.65
C TYR A 118 -5.62 -2.85 15.61
N SER A 119 -5.62 -4.12 15.21
CA SER A 119 -6.29 -5.20 15.94
C SER A 119 -5.55 -5.59 17.23
N PRO A 120 -6.22 -6.27 18.18
CA PRO A 120 -5.54 -6.84 19.35
C PRO A 120 -4.38 -7.77 18.96
N GLN A 121 -4.52 -8.56 17.89
CA GLN A 121 -3.42 -9.40 17.40
C GLN A 121 -2.21 -8.57 16.94
N LEU A 122 -2.45 -7.43 16.27
CA LEU A 122 -1.36 -6.53 15.90
C LEU A 122 -0.70 -5.94 17.15
N GLU A 123 -1.47 -5.53 18.16
CA GLU A 123 -0.93 -5.02 19.44
C GLU A 123 -0.02 -6.06 20.11
N GLU A 124 -0.44 -7.32 20.19
CA GLU A 124 0.36 -8.40 20.77
C GLU A 124 1.66 -8.65 20.01
N LEU A 125 1.63 -8.62 18.67
CA LEU A 125 2.85 -8.76 17.87
C LEU A 125 3.79 -7.54 17.99
N VAL A 126 3.25 -6.34 18.23
CA VAL A 126 4.08 -5.19 18.58
C VAL A 126 4.74 -5.40 19.95
N LYS A 127 4.03 -5.94 20.95
CA LYS A 127 4.61 -6.29 22.27
C LYS A 127 5.72 -7.34 22.13
N GLU A 128 5.49 -8.37 21.31
CA GLU A 128 6.49 -9.40 21.06
C GLU A 128 7.76 -8.81 20.41
N TYR A 129 7.62 -7.96 19.40
CA TYR A 129 8.75 -7.23 18.81
C TYR A 129 9.46 -6.35 19.84
N GLN A 130 8.70 -5.60 20.65
CA GLN A 130 9.25 -4.77 21.72
C GLN A 130 10.08 -5.60 22.71
N LYS A 131 9.55 -6.76 23.15
CA LYS A 131 10.22 -7.69 24.05
C LYS A 131 11.52 -8.23 23.45
N GLN A 132 11.51 -8.67 22.18
CA GLN A 132 12.71 -9.16 21.49
C GLN A 132 13.83 -8.11 21.43
N HIS A 133 13.47 -6.82 21.42
CA HIS A 133 14.40 -5.69 21.42
C HIS A 133 14.57 -5.01 22.78
N GLN A 134 14.12 -5.62 23.88
CA GLN A 134 14.23 -5.09 25.24
C GLN A 134 13.62 -3.68 25.40
N LEU A 135 12.54 -3.41 24.66
CA LEU A 135 11.74 -2.19 24.75
C LEU A 135 10.54 -2.41 25.69
N SER A 136 9.92 -1.32 26.14
CA SER A 136 8.66 -1.40 26.89
C SER A 136 7.55 -2.03 26.04
N GLU A 137 6.94 -3.10 26.55
CA GLU A 137 5.88 -3.92 25.92
C GLU A 137 4.51 -3.22 25.93
N THR A 138 4.47 -1.98 25.44
CA THR A 138 3.28 -1.13 25.42
C THR A 138 2.26 -1.54 24.36
N GLY A 139 2.67 -2.30 23.35
CA GLY A 139 1.85 -2.57 22.17
C GLY A 139 1.66 -1.36 21.26
N ILE A 140 2.37 -0.25 21.52
CA ILE A 140 2.33 0.98 20.73
C ILE A 140 3.48 1.01 19.73
N ALA A 141 3.14 1.07 18.44
CA ALA A 141 4.08 1.22 17.33
C ALA A 141 4.32 2.70 17.00
N ASN A 142 5.01 3.41 17.91
CA ASN A 142 5.41 4.80 17.69
C ASN A 142 6.33 4.96 16.46
N LEU A 143 6.59 6.20 16.06
CA LEU A 143 7.38 6.50 14.85
C LEU A 143 8.77 5.83 14.88
N GLN A 144 9.48 5.89 16.01
CA GLN A 144 10.82 5.32 16.15
C GLN A 144 10.81 3.79 15.98
N LEU A 145 9.84 3.10 16.61
CA LEU A 145 9.69 1.66 16.46
C LEU A 145 9.42 1.28 15.00
N ARG A 146 8.50 2.00 14.33
CA ARG A 146 8.16 1.74 12.92
C ARG A 146 9.34 1.98 11.99
N GLN A 147 10.15 3.01 12.24
CA GLN A 147 11.36 3.28 11.49
C GLN A 147 12.40 2.16 11.68
N LYS A 148 12.66 1.74 12.93
CA LYS A 148 13.58 0.63 13.22
C LYS A 148 13.15 -0.64 12.51
N LEU A 149 11.87 -1.00 12.66
CA LEU A 149 11.28 -2.18 12.05
C LEU A 149 11.38 -2.15 10.51
N ASN A 150 11.14 -0.98 9.89
CA ASN A 150 11.30 -0.84 8.45
C ASN A 150 12.76 -1.01 8.00
N SER A 151 13.72 -0.42 8.72
CA SER A 151 15.15 -0.58 8.42
C SER A 151 15.61 -2.04 8.51
N GLU A 152 15.09 -2.78 9.50
CA GLU A 152 15.38 -4.20 9.68
C GLU A 152 14.87 -5.06 8.51
N VAL A 153 13.65 -4.79 8.04
CA VAL A 153 13.11 -5.44 6.83
C VAL A 153 13.96 -5.12 5.60
N GLN A 154 14.42 -3.87 5.43
CA GLN A 154 15.31 -3.51 4.33
C GLN A 154 16.66 -4.24 4.39
N ALA A 155 17.23 -4.43 5.59
CA ALA A 155 18.45 -5.22 5.76
C ALA A 155 18.23 -6.68 5.34
N ILE A 156 17.13 -7.31 5.75
CA ILE A 156 16.78 -8.68 5.35
C ILE A 156 16.66 -8.81 3.82
N ILE A 157 16.05 -7.81 3.15
CA ILE A 157 15.91 -7.81 1.69
C ILE A 157 17.28 -7.70 1.03
N ASN A 158 18.12 -6.77 1.48
CA ASN A 158 19.46 -6.56 0.92
C ASN A 158 20.36 -7.80 1.10
N GLU A 159 20.30 -8.47 2.25
CA GLU A 159 21.02 -9.73 2.49
C GLU A 159 20.59 -10.85 1.52
N ARG A 160 19.30 -10.95 1.22
CA ARG A 160 18.79 -11.95 0.26
C ARG A 160 19.23 -11.67 -1.18
N VAL A 161 19.36 -10.40 -1.56
CA VAL A 161 19.80 -10.00 -2.91
C VAL A 161 21.31 -10.17 -3.09
N THR A 162 22.08 -9.97 -2.02
CA THR A 162 23.56 -10.06 -2.05
C THR A 162 24.10 -11.47 -1.85
N LYS A 163 23.33 -12.40 -1.27
CA LYS A 163 23.72 -13.81 -1.16
C LYS A 163 23.44 -14.54 -2.49
N PRO A 164 24.45 -15.14 -3.17
CA PRO A 164 24.20 -15.96 -4.35
C PRO A 164 23.25 -17.10 -3.97
N THR A 165 22.03 -17.07 -4.50
CA THR A 165 21.15 -18.23 -4.46
C THR A 165 21.79 -19.28 -5.36
N ALA A 166 22.18 -20.43 -4.81
CA ALA A 166 22.64 -21.55 -5.60
C ALA A 166 21.64 -21.80 -6.74
N THR A 167 22.14 -21.73 -7.97
CA THR A 167 21.39 -21.97 -9.20
C THR A 167 20.56 -23.25 -9.03
N PRO A 168 19.24 -23.25 -9.28
CA PRO A 168 18.52 -24.51 -9.39
C PRO A 168 19.09 -25.26 -10.59
N THR A 169 19.90 -26.30 -10.33
CA THR A 169 20.32 -27.27 -11.34
C THR A 169 19.11 -28.11 -11.72
N ALA A 170 18.22 -27.55 -12.53
CA ALA A 170 17.24 -28.33 -13.27
C ALA A 170 18.00 -29.05 -14.39
N LYS A 171 18.45 -30.28 -14.13
CA LYS A 171 18.92 -31.20 -15.16
C LYS A 171 17.73 -31.50 -16.10
N PRO A 172 17.74 -31.07 -17.38
CA PRO A 172 16.67 -31.42 -18.30
C PRO A 172 16.85 -32.89 -18.69
N THR A 173 15.92 -33.75 -18.28
CA THR A 173 15.84 -35.12 -18.79
C THR A 173 14.77 -35.17 -19.85
N THR A 174 15.20 -35.46 -21.07
CA THR A 174 14.45 -35.53 -22.31
C THR A 174 13.55 -36.77 -22.37
N LYS A 175 12.33 -36.63 -22.92
CA LYS A 175 11.79 -37.54 -23.96
C LYS A 175 10.53 -36.96 -24.64
N PRO A 176 10.56 -36.61 -25.94
CA PRO A 176 9.36 -36.33 -26.71
C PRO A 176 8.71 -37.64 -27.17
N THR A 177 7.39 -37.76 -27.03
CA THR A 177 6.62 -38.80 -27.74
C THR A 177 5.45 -38.15 -28.45
N THR A 178 5.58 -38.03 -29.77
CA THR A 178 4.53 -37.64 -30.71
C THR A 178 3.60 -38.83 -30.97
N LYS A 179 2.28 -38.62 -30.86
CA LYS A 179 1.31 -39.36 -31.67
C LYS A 179 0.01 -38.55 -31.83
N PRO A 180 -0.30 -38.06 -33.05
CA PRO A 180 -1.61 -37.48 -33.34
C PRO A 180 -2.56 -38.60 -33.81
N THR A 181 -3.82 -38.58 -33.37
CA THR A 181 -4.90 -39.28 -34.07
C THR A 181 -6.18 -38.49 -33.95
N ALA A 182 -6.56 -37.87 -35.06
CA ALA A 182 -7.85 -37.22 -35.25
C ALA A 182 -8.97 -38.27 -35.35
N LYS A 183 -10.16 -37.93 -34.84
CA LYS A 183 -11.42 -38.26 -35.52
C LYS A 183 -12.54 -37.30 -35.08
N PRO A 184 -13.17 -36.54 -35.99
CA PRO A 184 -14.33 -35.70 -35.70
C PRO A 184 -15.61 -36.54 -35.76
N THR A 185 -16.63 -36.23 -34.95
CA THR A 185 -18.00 -36.65 -35.25
C THR A 185 -19.00 -35.63 -34.70
N THR A 186 -19.81 -35.14 -35.65
CA THR A 186 -20.89 -34.15 -35.57
C THR A 186 -22.14 -34.67 -34.86
N LYS A 187 -22.89 -33.80 -34.17
CA LYS A 187 -24.37 -33.72 -34.28
C LYS A 187 -24.93 -32.44 -33.62
N PRO A 188 -25.57 -31.51 -34.36
CA PRO A 188 -26.45 -30.49 -33.79
C PRO A 188 -27.87 -31.05 -33.64
N THR A 189 -28.52 -30.79 -32.51
CA THR A 189 -29.98 -30.99 -32.37
C THR A 189 -30.60 -29.63 -32.08
N ALA A 190 -31.22 -29.06 -33.10
CA ALA A 190 -32.25 -28.05 -32.96
C ALA A 190 -33.60 -28.76 -32.84
N THR A 191 -34.45 -28.31 -31.92
CA THR A 191 -35.90 -28.56 -31.98
C THR A 191 -36.62 -27.26 -31.65
N PRO A 192 -37.44 -26.70 -32.56
CA PRO A 192 -38.32 -25.58 -32.29
C PRO A 192 -39.68 -26.08 -31.76
N THR A 193 -40.40 -25.24 -31.02
CA THR A 193 -41.84 -25.40 -30.81
C THR A 193 -42.54 -24.06 -31.00
N ALA A 194 -43.68 -24.16 -31.67
CA ALA A 194 -44.57 -23.13 -32.20
C ALA A 194 -45.20 -22.21 -31.16
#